data_AF-A0A629I7N2-F1
#
_entry.id   AF-A0A629I7N2-F1
#
_cell.length_a   1.000
_cell.length_b   1.000
_cell.length_c   1.000
_cell.angle_alpha   90.00
_cell.angle_beta   90.00
_cell.angle_gamma   90.00
#
_symmetry.space_group_name_H-M   'P 1'
#
loop_
_entity.id
_entity.type
_entity.pdbx_description
1 polymer ?
#
loop_
_entity_poly.entity_id
_entity_poly.type
_entity_poly.pdbx_seq_one_letter_code
_entity_poly.pdbx_strand_id
1 'polypeptide(L)'
;MPVLDAREHGKLIRQFLKAAREIQEIGLIGDIEHQTLSEIQSRLIKISSPGAGYKQAYPRHGSPWEEAEIQRLIELAGSDSFDVGKFASEYQRRPESVIKYMKKLGLTE
;
A
#
# COMPACT_ATOMS: atom_id res chain seq x y z
N MET A 1 -12.55 -36.09 6.15
CA MET A 1 -11.65 -35.16 5.45
C MET A 1 -10.45 -35.97 4.97
N PRO A 2 -10.15 -36.04 3.66
CA PRO A 2 -8.93 -36.71 3.22
C PRO A 2 -7.74 -35.97 3.84
N VAL A 3 -6.86 -36.70 4.51
CA VAL A 3 -5.59 -36.15 5.00
C VAL A 3 -4.74 -35.91 3.75
N LEU A 4 -4.69 -34.66 3.29
CA LEU A 4 -3.78 -34.26 2.21
C LEU A 4 -2.36 -34.65 2.61
N ASP A 5 -1.63 -35.32 1.71
CA ASP A 5 -0.24 -35.66 1.97
C ASP A 5 0.57 -34.36 2.03
N ALA A 6 0.95 -33.96 3.24
CA ALA A 6 1.74 -32.76 3.49
C ALA A 6 3.07 -32.75 2.69
N ARG A 7 3.55 -33.91 2.23
CA ARG A 7 4.74 -34.04 1.39
C ARG A 7 4.56 -33.36 0.03
N GLU A 8 3.36 -33.39 -0.55
CA GLU A 8 3.06 -32.70 -1.82
C GLU A 8 3.15 -31.17 -1.69
N HIS A 9 2.97 -30.65 -0.47
CA HIS A 9 3.04 -29.22 -0.17
C HIS A 9 4.34 -28.78 0.51
N GLY A 10 5.37 -29.65 0.56
CA GLY A 10 6.61 -29.38 1.28
C GLY A 10 7.30 -28.07 0.89
N LYS A 11 7.17 -27.61 -0.36
CA LYS A 11 7.69 -26.31 -0.81
C LYS A 11 6.99 -25.13 -0.10
N LEU A 12 5.66 -25.15 -0.04
CA LEU A 12 4.86 -24.09 0.61
C LEU A 12 5.17 -24.03 2.11
N ILE A 13 5.27 -25.19 2.76
CA ILE A 13 5.62 -25.29 4.18
C ILE A 13 7.00 -24.68 4.43
N ARG A 14 8.02 -25.05 3.63
CA ARG A 14 9.37 -24.47 3.77
C ARG A 14 9.40 -22.96 3.53
N GLN A 15 8.65 -22.46 2.55
CA GLN A 15 8.57 -21.03 2.28
C GLN A 15 7.92 -20.26 3.43
N PHE A 16 6.82 -20.78 3.99
CA PHE A 16 6.16 -20.21 5.16
C PHE A 16 7.11 -20.13 6.37
N LEU A 17 7.78 -21.24 6.69
CA LEU A 17 8.71 -21.30 7.82
C LEU A 17 9.91 -20.35 7.63
N LYS A 18 10.42 -20.24 6.41
CA LYS A 18 11.50 -19.29 6.09
C LYS A 18 11.04 -17.84 6.30
N ALA A 19 9.89 -17.46 5.76
CA ALA A 19 9.35 -16.11 5.89
C ALA A 19 9.07 -15.74 7.36
N ALA A 20 8.54 -16.68 8.16
CA ALA A 20 8.31 -16.46 9.59
C ALA A 20 9.62 -16.15 10.34
N ARG A 21 10.70 -16.87 10.05
CA ARG A 21 12.03 -16.59 10.63
C ARG A 21 12.57 -15.23 10.21
N GLU A 22 12.49 -14.89 8.92
CA GLU A 22 12.94 -13.58 8.43
C GLU A 22 12.20 -12.43 9.11
N ILE A 23 10.87 -12.55 9.29
CA ILE A 23 10.03 -11.57 10.02
C ILE A 23 10.48 -11.39 11.49
N GLN A 24 10.89 -12.48 12.14
CA GLN A 24 11.41 -12.45 13.50
C GLN A 24 12.80 -11.81 13.57
N GLU A 25 13.69 -12.16 12.64
CA GLU A 25 15.07 -11.63 12.56
C GLU A 25 15.09 -10.10 12.36
N ILE A 26 14.18 -9.57 11.54
CA ILE A 26 14.05 -8.12 11.32
C ILE A 26 13.29 -7.40 12.44
N GLY A 27 12.86 -8.12 13.49
CA GLY A 27 12.17 -7.55 14.65
C GLY A 27 10.75 -7.05 14.37
N LEU A 28 10.13 -7.48 13.28
CA LEU A 28 8.77 -7.04 12.92
C LEU A 28 7.72 -7.60 13.90
N ILE A 29 7.98 -8.82 14.39
CA ILE A 29 7.22 -9.47 15.46
C ILE A 29 8.24 -10.10 16.41
N GLY A 30 8.34 -9.59 17.63
CA GLY A 30 9.38 -10.00 18.59
C GLY A 30 9.26 -11.46 19.05
N ASP A 31 8.05 -11.93 19.33
CA ASP A 31 7.81 -13.29 19.83
C ASP A 31 6.73 -13.98 19.00
N ILE A 32 7.12 -14.52 17.85
CA ILE A 32 6.23 -15.27 16.95
C ILE A 32 5.80 -16.61 17.57
N GLU A 33 6.66 -17.23 18.38
CA GLU A 33 6.44 -18.57 18.93
C GLU A 33 5.33 -18.63 19.98
N HIS A 34 5.10 -17.52 20.71
CA HIS A 34 4.05 -17.43 21.73
C HIS A 34 2.79 -16.70 21.25
N GLN A 35 2.71 -16.33 19.97
CA GLN A 35 1.52 -15.72 19.38
C GLN A 35 0.71 -16.72 18.57
N THR A 36 -0.61 -16.56 18.61
CA THR A 36 -1.51 -17.28 17.73
C THR A 36 -1.35 -16.80 16.28
N LEU A 37 -1.66 -17.67 15.32
CA LEU A 37 -1.65 -17.29 13.90
C LEU A 37 -2.56 -16.09 13.61
N SER A 38 -3.69 -15.97 14.32
CA SER A 38 -4.63 -14.84 14.16
C SER A 38 -4.03 -13.50 14.63
N GLU A 39 -3.25 -13.51 15.71
CA GLU A 39 -2.55 -12.32 16.22
C GLU A 39 -1.42 -11.90 15.28
N ILE A 40 -0.64 -12.87 14.79
CA ILE A 40 0.41 -12.66 13.79
C ILE A 40 -0.21 -12.04 12.53
N GLN A 41 -1.29 -12.62 12.00
CA GLN A 41 -2.01 -12.08 10.83
C GLN A 41 -2.51 -10.66 11.09
N SER A 42 -3.14 -10.40 12.23
CA SER A 42 -3.67 -9.07 12.56
C SER A 42 -2.56 -8.01 12.67
N ARG A 43 -1.41 -8.36 13.27
CA ARG A 43 -0.24 -7.47 13.35
C ARG A 43 0.39 -7.25 11.98
N LEU A 44 0.61 -8.32 11.23
CA LEU A 44 1.15 -8.22 9.87
C LEU A 44 0.23 -7.38 9.00
N ILE A 45 -1.08 -7.57 9.01
CA ILE A 45 -2.03 -6.71 8.26
C ILE A 45 -1.89 -5.23 8.67
N LYS A 46 -1.73 -4.94 9.97
CA LYS A 46 -1.54 -3.56 10.45
C LYS A 46 -0.21 -2.94 9.98
N ILE A 47 0.86 -3.73 9.91
CA ILE A 47 2.22 -3.27 9.59
C ILE A 47 2.47 -3.28 8.08
N SER A 48 2.02 -4.34 7.39
CA SER A 48 2.26 -4.66 5.99
C SER A 48 1.27 -4.01 5.05
N SER A 49 0.55 -2.98 5.49
CA SER A 49 -0.47 -2.35 4.67
C SER A 49 0.08 -1.11 3.96
N PRO A 50 0.61 -1.24 2.73
CA PRO A 50 0.53 -0.15 1.77
C PRO A 50 -0.94 -0.04 1.34
N GLY A 51 -1.79 0.56 2.18
CA GLY A 51 -3.24 0.62 1.94
C GLY A 51 -4.10 0.97 3.15
N ALA A 52 -3.85 0.34 4.29
CA ALA A 52 -4.52 0.66 5.55
C ALA A 52 -3.98 2.00 6.06
N GLY A 53 -4.86 2.98 6.21
CA GLY A 53 -4.50 4.36 6.52
C GLY A 53 -4.60 5.30 5.32
N TYR A 54 -4.51 4.84 4.07
CA TYR A 54 -4.64 5.77 2.94
C TYR A 54 -6.03 6.36 2.82
N LYS A 55 -7.11 5.60 3.06
CA LYS A 55 -8.45 6.21 3.12
C LYS A 55 -8.65 7.15 4.31
N GLN A 56 -7.86 7.01 5.37
CA GLN A 56 -7.93 7.87 6.56
C GLN A 56 -7.10 9.15 6.36
N ALA A 57 -5.91 9.05 5.77
CA ALA A 57 -5.03 10.18 5.47
C ALA A 57 -5.39 10.90 4.15
N TYR A 58 -5.93 10.16 3.19
CA TYR A 58 -6.31 10.60 1.85
C TYR A 58 -7.71 10.06 1.49
N PRO A 59 -8.78 10.73 1.97
CA PRO A 59 -10.17 10.28 1.80
C PRO A 59 -10.56 9.87 0.36
N ARG A 60 -9.96 10.49 -0.66
CA ARG A 60 -10.23 10.21 -2.08
C ARG A 60 -9.25 9.21 -2.71
N HIS A 61 -8.56 8.41 -1.90
CA HIS A 61 -7.71 7.32 -2.39
C HIS A 61 -8.53 6.26 -3.13
N GLY A 62 -8.23 6.07 -4.42
CA GLY A 62 -8.91 5.13 -5.31
C GLY A 62 -10.22 5.65 -5.91
N SER A 63 -10.69 6.84 -5.52
CA SER A 63 -11.88 7.45 -6.11
C SER A 63 -11.61 7.91 -7.55
N PRO A 64 -12.63 7.96 -8.42
CA PRO A 64 -12.52 8.55 -9.76
C PRO A 64 -12.02 10.00 -9.72
N TRP A 65 -11.36 10.45 -10.78
CA TRP A 65 -10.95 11.85 -10.96
C TRP A 65 -12.13 12.66 -11.47
N GLU A 66 -12.38 13.81 -10.86
CA GLU A 66 -13.45 14.72 -11.27
C GLU A 66 -12.93 15.64 -12.39
N GLU A 67 -13.79 16.00 -13.33
CA GLU A 67 -13.39 16.75 -14.52
C GLU A 67 -12.84 18.14 -14.17
N ALA A 68 -13.42 18.82 -13.18
CA ALA A 68 -12.91 20.09 -12.67
C ALA A 68 -11.53 19.97 -11.98
N GLU A 69 -11.30 18.87 -11.25
CA GLU A 69 -10.00 18.54 -10.64
C GLU A 69 -8.93 18.29 -11.71
N ILE A 70 -9.29 17.58 -12.79
CA ILE A 70 -8.39 17.32 -13.92
C ILE A 70 -8.02 18.62 -14.63
N GLN A 71 -9.01 19.46 -14.95
CA GLN A 71 -8.77 20.74 -15.61
C GLN A 71 -7.85 21.62 -14.77
N ARG A 72 -8.09 21.67 -13.46
CA ARG A 72 -7.24 22.44 -12.54
C ARG A 72 -5.82 21.89 -12.46
N LEU A 73 -5.64 20.57 -12.48
CA LEU A 73 -4.32 19.94 -12.51
C LEU A 73 -3.54 20.34 -13.76
N ILE A 74 -4.20 20.35 -14.93
CA ILE A 74 -3.59 20.73 -16.21
C ILE A 74 -3.18 22.21 -16.19
N GLU A 75 -4.05 23.11 -15.74
CA GLU A 75 -3.75 24.54 -15.62
C GLU A 75 -2.52 24.82 -14.75
N LEU A 76 -2.43 24.13 -13.60
CA LEU A 76 -1.38 24.37 -12.62
C LEU A 76 -0.06 23.68 -12.99
N ALA A 77 -0.09 22.56 -13.69
CA ALA A 77 1.11 21.83 -14.11
C ALA A 77 1.98 22.60 -15.10
N GLY A 78 1.40 23.55 -15.84
CA GLY A 78 2.15 24.45 -16.73
C GLY A 78 2.92 25.57 -16.02
N SER A 79 2.81 25.67 -14.69
CA SER A 79 3.56 26.64 -13.87
C SER A 79 4.81 25.99 -13.29
N ASP A 80 5.96 26.67 -13.37
CA ASP A 80 7.21 26.26 -12.72
C ASP A 80 7.09 26.14 -11.18
N SER A 81 5.97 26.60 -10.61
CA SER A 81 5.67 26.61 -9.18
C SER A 81 4.67 25.54 -8.74
N PHE A 82 4.41 24.49 -9.54
CA PHE A 82 3.42 23.49 -9.17
C PHE A 82 3.83 22.70 -7.92
N ASP A 83 3.04 22.81 -6.85
CA ASP A 83 3.23 22.06 -5.61
C ASP A 83 2.25 20.87 -5.55
N VAL A 84 2.79 19.69 -5.82
CA VAL A 84 2.06 18.40 -5.76
C VAL A 84 1.47 18.18 -4.37
N GLY A 85 2.18 18.51 -3.30
CA GLY A 85 1.73 18.30 -1.92
C GLY A 85 0.53 19.16 -1.60
N LYS A 86 0.58 20.45 -2.00
CA LYS A 86 -0.54 21.38 -1.84
C LYS A 86 -1.77 20.93 -2.62
N PHE A 87 -1.60 20.57 -3.89
CA PHE A 87 -2.70 20.06 -4.72
C PHE A 87 -3.30 18.78 -4.13
N ALA A 88 -2.46 17.83 -3.73
CA ALA A 88 -2.89 16.57 -3.14
C ALA A 88 -3.71 16.78 -1.86
N SER A 89 -3.28 17.70 -0.99
CA SER A 89 -4.01 18.05 0.23
C SER A 89 -5.36 18.69 -0.07
N GLU A 90 -5.42 19.63 -1.01
CA GLU A 90 -6.67 20.33 -1.40
C GLU A 90 -7.71 19.35 -1.93
N TYR A 91 -7.30 18.43 -2.81
CA TYR A 91 -8.19 17.44 -3.42
C TYR A 91 -8.27 16.11 -2.65
N GLN A 92 -7.71 16.06 -1.43
CA GLN A 92 -7.72 14.89 -0.54
C GLN A 92 -7.17 13.62 -1.21
N ARG A 93 -6.22 13.82 -2.13
CA ARG A 93 -5.51 12.77 -2.86
C ARG A 93 -4.21 12.44 -2.16
N ARG A 94 -3.70 11.25 -2.46
CA ARG A 94 -2.32 10.89 -2.15
C ARG A 94 -1.37 11.60 -3.16
N PRO A 95 -0.28 12.26 -2.72
CA PRO A 95 0.67 12.91 -3.62
C PRO A 95 1.17 12.00 -4.76
N GLU A 96 1.49 10.75 -4.46
CA GLU A 96 1.95 9.79 -5.46
C GLU A 96 0.87 9.41 -6.48
N SER A 97 -0.41 9.47 -6.09
CA SER A 97 -1.52 9.31 -7.03
C SER A 97 -1.61 10.50 -7.99
N VAL A 98 -1.34 11.72 -7.51
CA VAL A 98 -1.28 12.93 -8.36
C VAL A 98 -0.14 12.82 -9.36
N ILE A 99 1.08 12.52 -8.91
CA ILE A 99 2.25 12.34 -9.78
C ILE A 99 1.99 11.27 -10.85
N LYS A 100 1.45 10.12 -10.44
CA LYS A 100 1.11 9.04 -11.36
C LYS A 100 0.09 9.49 -12.41
N TYR A 101 -0.88 10.31 -12.02
CA TYR A 101 -1.88 10.83 -12.95
C TYR A 101 -1.31 11.91 -13.87
N MET A 102 -0.43 12.78 -13.39
CA MET A 102 0.28 13.77 -14.23
C MET A 102 1.11 13.10 -15.33
N LYS A 103 1.86 12.05 -14.99
CA LYS A 103 2.57 11.21 -15.98
C LYS A 103 1.62 10.62 -17.03
N LYS A 104 0.45 10.13 -16.58
CA LYS A 104 -0.58 9.59 -17.47
C LYS A 104 -1.13 10.65 -18.44
N LEU A 105 -1.24 11.90 -17.99
CA LEU A 105 -1.67 13.04 -18.80
C LEU A 105 -0.53 13.64 -19.65
N GLY A 106 0.70 13.14 -19.53
CA GLY A 106 1.87 13.68 -20.25
C GLY A 106 2.34 15.04 -19.73
N LEU A 107 1.98 15.39 -18.49
CA LEU A 107 2.34 16.69 -17.88
C LEU A 107 3.74 16.68 -17.25
N THR A 108 4.29 15.49 -16.97
CA THR A 108 5.61 15.30 -16.35
C THR A 108 6.23 14.00 -16.87
N GLU A 109 7.57 13.93 -16.93
CA GLU A 109 8.33 12.69 -17.21
C GLU A 109 8.16 11.65 -16.11
#